data_AF-A0AAV4EQX3-F1
#
_entry.id   AF-A0AAV4EQX3-F1
#
_cell.length_a   1.000
_cell.length_b   1.000
_cell.length_c   1.000
_cell.angle_alpha   90.00
_cell.angle_beta   90.00
_cell.angle_gamma   90.00
#
_symmetry.space_group_name_H-M   'P 1'
#
loop_
_entity.id
_entity.type
_entity.pdbx_description
1 polymer ?
#
loop_
_entity_poly.entity_id
_entity_poly.type
_entity_poly.pdbx_seq_one_letter_code
_entity_poly.pdbx_strand_id
1 'polypeptide(L)'
;NRHIIYHSTMWVREAAEVLRAEFASQGYHPPSIPLPNWVVWLASWFNSTLATRYRTITQPLPFDNSRMKNVLKIEPTLPQKSLIDMAYSLIEGGHVPKTAQYKGPPAPEVSQL
;
A
#
# COMPACT_ATOMS: atom_id res chain seq x y z
N ASN A 1 -23.26 -3.76 15.94
CA ASN A 1 -22.76 -2.54 15.26
C ASN A 1 -21.48 -2.87 14.52
N ARG A 2 -21.46 -2.70 13.19
CA ARG A 2 -20.22 -2.80 12.39
C ARG A 2 -19.53 -1.43 12.39
N HIS A 3 -18.26 -1.41 12.73
CA HIS A 3 -17.42 -0.22 12.67
C HIS A 3 -16.41 -0.41 11.53
N ILE A 4 -16.33 0.58 10.64
CA ILE A 4 -15.33 0.59 9.57
C ILE A 4 -14.17 1.44 10.06
N ILE A 5 -12.97 0.86 10.08
CA ILE A 5 -11.73 1.58 10.37
C ILE A 5 -11.19 2.04 9.02
N TYR A 6 -11.16 3.36 8.80
CA TYR A 6 -10.78 3.96 7.53
C TYR A 6 -10.04 5.29 7.78
N HIS A 7 -8.78 5.37 7.35
CA HIS A 7 -8.04 6.63 7.36
C HIS A 7 -8.25 7.37 6.03
N SER A 8 -7.80 6.76 4.93
CA SER A 8 -7.76 7.36 3.60
C SER A 8 -7.56 6.30 2.52
N THR A 9 -8.09 6.57 1.33
CA THR A 9 -7.71 5.89 0.09
C THR A 9 -6.42 6.49 -0.46
N MET A 10 -5.51 5.65 -0.93
CA MET A 10 -4.38 6.08 -1.76
C MET A 10 -4.48 5.41 -3.12
N TRP A 11 -4.07 6.12 -4.17
CA TRP A 11 -3.98 5.51 -5.49
C TRP A 11 -2.85 4.48 -5.52
N VAL A 12 -3.02 3.41 -6.30
CA VAL A 12 -1.96 2.40 -6.47
C VAL A 12 -0.66 3.04 -7.00
N ARG A 13 -0.78 4.10 -7.83
CA ARG A 13 0.36 4.88 -8.30
C ARG A 13 1.08 5.60 -7.16
N GLU A 14 0.34 6.28 -6.28
CA GLU A 14 0.89 6.97 -5.11
C GLU A 14 1.56 5.98 -4.16
N ALA A 15 0.96 4.80 -3.96
CA ALA A 15 1.57 3.71 -3.18
C ALA A 15 2.89 3.25 -3.79
N ALA A 16 2.95 3.08 -5.11
CA ALA A 16 4.18 2.72 -5.82
C ALA A 16 5.25 3.82 -5.71
N GLU A 17 4.86 5.10 -5.78
CA GLU A 17 5.78 6.23 -5.59
C GLU A 17 6.34 6.29 -4.17
N VAL A 18 5.51 6.10 -3.14
CA VAL A 18 5.94 6.03 -1.73
C VAL A 18 6.92 4.89 -1.51
N LEU A 19 6.62 3.69 -2.03
CA LEU A 19 7.51 2.55 -1.94
C LEU A 19 8.81 2.78 -2.72
N ARG A 20 8.75 3.45 -3.87
CA ARG A 20 9.94 3.76 -4.66
C ARG A 20 10.82 4.78 -3.94
N ALA A 21 10.24 5.79 -3.30
CA ALA A 21 11.00 6.78 -2.53
C ALA A 21 11.82 6.11 -1.42
N GLU A 22 11.23 5.15 -0.71
CA GLU A 22 11.89 4.46 0.42
C GLU A 22 12.86 3.36 -0.04
N PHE A 23 12.43 2.51 -0.97
CA PHE A 23 13.14 1.27 -1.30
C PHE A 23 14.01 1.34 -2.56
N ALA A 24 13.93 2.40 -3.38
CA ALA A 24 14.81 2.55 -4.55
C ALA A 24 16.28 2.63 -4.16
N SER A 25 16.59 3.32 -3.07
CA SER A 25 17.97 3.40 -2.53
C SER A 25 18.47 2.08 -1.92
N GLN A 26 17.56 1.12 -1.72
CA GLN A 26 17.83 -0.20 -1.14
C GLN A 26 17.84 -1.30 -2.22
N GLY A 27 17.84 -0.92 -3.51
CA GLY A 27 17.93 -1.85 -4.63
C GLY A 27 16.60 -2.46 -5.09
N TYR A 28 15.47 -2.05 -4.51
CA TYR A 28 14.16 -2.46 -5.01
C TYR A 28 13.63 -1.49 -6.05
N HIS A 29 12.98 -2.02 -7.08
CA HIS A 29 12.40 -1.21 -8.15
C HIS A 29 10.91 -1.49 -8.28
N PRO A 30 10.06 -0.93 -7.39
CA PRO A 30 8.61 -1.06 -7.52
C PRO A 30 8.17 -0.53 -8.90
N PRO A 31 7.45 -1.33 -9.71
CA PRO A 31 6.94 -0.87 -10.99
C PRO A 31 5.83 0.16 -10.75
N SER A 32 6.14 1.43 -11.02
CA SER A 32 5.20 2.57 -10.92
C SER A 32 4.57 2.96 -12.26
N ILE A 33 4.94 2.27 -13.35
CA ILE A 33 4.46 2.58 -14.68
C ILE A 33 2.99 2.16 -14.77
N PRO A 34 2.06 3.07 -15.13
CA PRO A 34 0.69 2.68 -15.41
C PRO A 34 0.72 1.69 -16.59
N LEU A 35 0.34 0.44 -16.33
CA LEU A 35 0.23 -0.55 -17.40
C LEU A 35 -0.75 -0.02 -18.45
N PRO A 36 -0.35 0.11 -19.72
CA PRO A 36 -1.25 0.54 -20.78
C PRO A 36 -2.46 -0.39 -20.85
N ASN A 37 -3.65 0.18 -21.10
CA ASN A 37 -4.91 -0.57 -21.11
C ASN A 37 -4.88 -1.82 -22.01
N TRP A 38 -4.12 -1.80 -23.12
CA TRP A 38 -3.99 -2.93 -24.03
C TRP A 38 -3.21 -4.12 -23.43
N VAL A 39 -2.24 -3.87 -22.55
CA VAL A 39 -1.48 -4.92 -21.85
C VAL A 39 -2.35 -5.58 -20.78
N VAL A 40 -3.15 -4.78 -20.05
CA VAL A 40 -4.13 -5.29 -19.09
C VAL A 40 -5.22 -6.10 -19.78
N TRP A 41 -5.66 -5.66 -20.96
CA TRP A 41 -6.60 -6.40 -21.81
C TRP A 41 -6.04 -7.76 -22.25
N LEU A 42 -4.79 -7.81 -22.75
CA LEU A 42 -4.13 -9.08 -23.07
C LEU A 42 -3.95 -9.99 -21.84
N ALA A 43 -3.57 -9.43 -20.69
CA ALA A 43 -3.41 -10.17 -19.44
C ALA A 43 -4.74 -10.70 -18.88
N SER A 44 -5.86 -10.04 -19.19
CA SER A 44 -7.21 -10.46 -18.77
C SER A 44 -7.63 -11.81 -19.35
N TRP A 45 -7.06 -12.21 -20.50
CA TRP A 45 -7.30 -13.53 -21.10
C TRP A 45 -6.58 -14.66 -20.36
N PHE A 46 -5.53 -14.37 -19.61
CA PHE A 46 -4.77 -15.36 -18.85
C PHE A 46 -5.18 -15.42 -17.36
N ASN A 47 -5.87 -14.39 -16.85
CA ASN A 47 -6.29 -14.35 -15.45
C ASN A 47 -7.59 -13.53 -15.24
N SER A 48 -8.70 -14.22 -14.98
CA SER A 48 -10.02 -13.64 -14.74
C SER A 48 -10.08 -12.72 -13.49
N THR A 49 -9.12 -12.87 -12.57
CA THR A 49 -8.99 -12.02 -11.37
C THR A 49 -8.62 -10.58 -11.73
N LEU A 50 -7.86 -10.37 -12.82
CA LEU A 50 -7.44 -9.04 -13.26
C LEU A 50 -8.58 -8.24 -13.88
N ALA A 51 -9.49 -8.92 -14.61
CA ALA A 51 -10.65 -8.30 -15.24
C ALA A 51 -11.63 -7.70 -14.22
N THR A 52 -11.79 -8.35 -13.06
CA THR A 52 -12.66 -7.88 -11.98
C THR A 52 -12.05 -6.68 -11.25
N ARG A 53 -10.73 -6.70 -10.99
CA ARG A 53 -10.03 -5.58 -10.34
C ARG A 53 -10.02 -4.31 -11.19
N TYR A 54 -10.00 -4.43 -12.52
CA TYR A 54 -10.03 -3.29 -13.44
C TYR A 54 -11.22 -2.35 -13.20
N ARG A 55 -12.42 -2.90 -12.91
CA ARG A 55 -13.64 -2.09 -12.72
C ARG A 55 -13.66 -1.31 -11.40
N THR A 56 -12.92 -1.76 -10.39
CA THR A 56 -12.87 -1.13 -9.06
C THR A 56 -11.75 -0.09 -8.93
N ILE A 57 -10.77 -0.11 -9.83
CA ILE A 57 -9.62 0.80 -9.80
C ILE A 57 -10.00 2.25 -10.19
N THR A 58 -11.15 2.47 -10.85
CA THR A 58 -11.46 3.76 -11.46
C THR A 58 -12.16 4.76 -10.54
N GLN A 59 -12.62 4.36 -9.35
CA GLN A 59 -13.35 5.26 -8.46
C GLN A 59 -12.80 5.20 -7.03
N PRO A 60 -12.25 6.31 -6.49
CA PRO A 60 -11.99 6.38 -5.06
C PRO A 60 -13.33 6.33 -4.34
N LEU A 61 -13.50 5.38 -3.43
CA LEU A 61 -14.65 5.28 -2.55
C LEU A 61 -14.30 6.02 -1.24
N PRO A 62 -14.71 7.30 -1.07
CA PRO A 62 -14.54 7.97 0.20
C PRO A 62 -15.49 7.35 1.23
N PHE A 63 -14.93 6.78 2.30
CA PHE A 63 -15.71 6.30 3.44
C PHE A 63 -15.68 7.33 4.58
N ASP A 64 -16.79 7.51 5.27
CA ASP A 64 -16.88 8.35 6.46
C ASP A 64 -16.27 7.62 7.67
N ASN A 65 -15.31 8.27 8.33
CA ASN A 65 -14.58 7.75 9.49
C ASN A 65 -14.95 8.45 10.81
N SER A 66 -16.02 9.25 10.83
CA SER A 66 -16.48 9.99 12.01
C SER A 66 -16.76 9.07 13.22
N ARG A 67 -17.30 7.87 13.00
CA ARG A 67 -17.57 6.91 14.09
C ARG A 67 -16.30 6.29 14.67
N MET A 68 -15.22 6.18 13.90
CA MET A 68 -13.95 5.65 14.38
C MET A 68 -13.32 6.61 15.40
N LYS A 69 -13.29 7.91 15.08
CA LYS A 69 -12.74 8.93 15.97
C LYS A 69 -13.59 9.09 17.23
N ASN A 70 -14.91 9.19 17.07
CA ASN A 70 -15.80 9.55 18.17
C ASN A 70 -16.12 8.38 19.11
N VAL A 71 -16.16 7.14 18.62
CA VAL A 71 -16.53 5.97 19.42
C VAL A 71 -15.30 5.20 19.91
N LEU A 72 -14.33 4.98 19.02
CA LEU A 72 -13.16 4.15 19.32
C LEU A 72 -11.97 4.96 19.85
N LYS A 73 -11.98 6.30 19.72
CA LYS A 73 -10.88 7.21 20.10
C LYS A 73 -9.52 6.79 19.50
N ILE A 74 -9.55 6.16 18.33
CA ILE A 74 -8.33 5.73 17.62
C ILE A 74 -7.87 6.88 16.74
N GLU A 75 -6.63 7.31 16.95
CA GLU A 75 -5.92 8.19 16.01
C GLU A 75 -5.34 7.33 14.89
N PRO A 76 -5.74 7.56 13.64
CA PRO A 76 -5.32 6.69 12.56
C PRO A 76 -3.88 7.05 12.14
N THR A 77 -3.03 6.04 11.97
CA THR A 77 -1.66 6.22 11.46
C THR A 77 -1.67 6.69 10.01
N LEU A 78 -0.67 7.51 9.65
CA LEU A 78 -0.51 7.97 8.28
C LEU A 78 -0.40 6.76 7.32
N PRO A 79 -1.18 6.73 6.22
CA PRO A 79 -1.26 5.58 5.32
C PRO A 79 0.10 5.23 4.69
N GLN A 80 0.95 6.23 4.48
CA GLN A 80 2.30 6.07 3.94
C GLN A 80 3.20 5.27 4.90
N LYS A 81 3.16 5.59 6.20
CA LYS A 81 3.94 4.89 7.24
C LYS A 81 3.51 3.44 7.34
N SER A 82 2.21 3.18 7.42
CA SER A 82 1.68 1.81 7.46
C SER A 82 2.00 1.00 6.20
N LEU A 83 2.04 1.63 5.02
CA LEU A 83 2.47 0.99 3.78
C LEU A 83 3.95 0.58 3.82
N ILE A 84 4.81 1.47 4.32
CA ILE A 84 6.26 1.20 4.47
C ILE A 84 6.50 0.10 5.50
N ASP A 85 5.85 0.15 6.67
CA ASP A 85 5.96 -0.86 7.73
C ASP A 85 5.51 -2.25 7.22
N MET A 86 4.43 -2.29 6.43
CA MET A 86 3.97 -3.51 5.79
C MET A 86 5.01 -4.04 4.81
N ALA A 87 5.61 -3.19 3.97
CA ALA A 87 6.63 -3.61 3.02
C ALA A 87 7.87 -4.17 3.74
N TYR A 88 8.32 -3.53 4.81
CA TYR A 88 9.38 -4.06 5.66
C TYR A 88 9.01 -5.43 6.27
N SER A 89 7.79 -5.59 6.76
CA SER A 89 7.30 -6.87 7.30
C SER A 89 7.30 -7.98 6.25
N LEU A 90 7.00 -7.68 4.99
CA LEU A 90 7.05 -8.65 3.89
C LEU A 90 8.49 -9.06 3.52
N ILE A 91 9.43 -8.13 3.57
CA ILE A 91 10.86 -8.40 3.34
C ILE A 91 11.45 -9.21 4.49
N GLU A 92 11.15 -8.84 5.74
CA GLU A 92 11.59 -9.58 6.93
C GLU A 92 10.94 -10.96 7.03
N GLY A 93 9.66 -11.07 6.66
CA GLY A 93 8.92 -12.33 6.62
C GLY A 93 9.30 -13.27 5.47
N GLY A 94 10.25 -12.87 4.60
CA GLY A 94 10.73 -13.70 3.49
C GLY A 94 9.77 -13.83 2.31
N HIS A 95 8.69 -13.05 2.28
CA HIS A 95 7.78 -12.99 1.13
C HIS A 95 8.36 -12.18 -0.04
N VAL A 96 9.34 -11.31 0.25
CA VAL A 96 10.13 -10.57 -0.74
C VAL A 96 11.62 -10.84 -0.48
N PRO A 97 12.42 -11.18 -1.51
CA PRO A 97 13.84 -11.47 -1.32
C PRO A 97 14.61 -10.22 -0.86
N LYS A 98 15.48 -10.40 0.14
CA LYS A 98 16.37 -9.34 0.62
C LYS A 98 17.44 -9.02 -0.43
N THR A 99 17.53 -7.76 -0.83
CA THR A 99 18.60 -7.26 -1.71
C THR A 99 19.90 -7.07 -0.94
N ALA A 100 21.04 -7.06 -1.65
CA ALA A 100 22.34 -6.81 -1.04
C ALA A 100 22.48 -5.40 -0.42
N GLN A 101 21.64 -4.45 -0.82
CA GLN A 101 21.64 -3.06 -0.37
C GLN A 101 20.53 -2.76 0.66
N TYR A 102 19.83 -3.79 1.13
CA TYR A 102 18.74 -3.63 2.09
C TYR A 102 19.26 -3.17 3.45
N LYS A 103 18.68 -2.07 3.97
CA LYS A 103 19.16 -1.41 5.20
C LYS A 103 18.37 -1.81 6.45
N GLY A 104 17.30 -2.58 6.29
CA GLY A 104 16.38 -2.90 7.38
C GLY A 104 15.37 -1.78 7.66
N PRO A 105 14.35 -2.06 8.50
CA PRO A 105 13.43 -1.03 8.97
C PRO A 105 14.18 0.03 9.78
N PRO A 106 13.81 1.32 9.65
CA PRO A 106 14.35 2.36 10.53
C PRO A 106 14.03 2.03 11.99
N ALA A 107 14.88 2.48 12.92
CA ALA A 107 14.66 2.25 14.34
C ALA A 107 13.25 2.71 14.73
N PRO A 108 12.52 1.95 15.60
CA PRO A 108 11.17 2.31 15.98
C PRO A 108 11.19 3.72 16.56
N GLU A 109 10.48 4.64 15.92
CA GLU A 109 10.14 5.92 16.54
C GLU A 109 9.37 5.57 17.81
N VAL A 110 10.06 5.67 18.95
CA VAL A 110 9.45 5.52 20.27
C VAL A 110 8.45 6.66 20.38
N SER A 111 7.19 6.37 20.03
CA SER A 111 6.06 7.26 20.29
C SER A 111 6.05 7.46 21.79
N GLN A 112 6.57 8.61 22.24
CA GLN A 112 6.57 9.00 23.64
C GLN A 112 5.10 9.01 24.08
N LEU A 113 4.77 8.07 24.97
CA LEU A 113 3.47 7.96 25.64
C LEU A 113 3.24 9.16 26.56
#